data_AF-A0A2I1BXT3-F1
#
_entry.id   AF-A0A2I1BXT3-F1
#
_cell.length_a   1.000
_cell.length_b   1.000
_cell.length_c   1.000
_cell.angle_alpha   90.00
_cell.angle_beta   90.00
_cell.angle_gamma   90.00
#
_symmetry.space_group_name_H-M   'P 1'
#
loop_
_entity.id
_entity.type
_entity.pdbx_description
1 polymer ?
#
loop_
_entity_poly.entity_id
_entity_poly.type
_entity_poly.pdbx_seq_one_letter_code
_entity_poly.pdbx_strand_id
1 'polypeptide(L)'
;MHLPRLFASGLVLLAVPPAVAARRGGGGGDSDTSSDGDGASSSDPEGTSTIGGSKRSCPLNAYNWTSNAVGGNPTTYDGSYFQGEAFLHWQFTAGKQCRNGTGSVRMLGYAWVGPQPPYPTGPTNPLIIGFKAWQTNEALENITFSYDFLNDGLYCPTEPDLVKVQTSDGWTDYQASTDIPRADRARAHDVFDLGLAPDTERPDSVLFNGSLVPDLKPEPKYAVEILLPASACNQPSRLSLGYAEVLNMAGSLTNTTLELRMAGEGSGSYSSATGEIPRAMFNITFSGTFDSRNSTRAVAIKQDTQPMVSWVDNGAMIYGSVSWLLKLMFMGWIARFVC
;
A
#
# COMPACT_ATOMS: atom_id res chain seq x y z
N MET A 1 44.94 -44.47 -20.14
CA MET A 1 43.69 -45.22 -19.87
C MET A 1 42.94 -44.52 -18.73
N HIS A 2 41.61 -44.56 -18.77
CA HIS A 2 40.64 -44.03 -17.79
C HIS A 2 40.61 -42.51 -17.54
N LEU A 3 39.46 -42.10 -17.00
CA LEU A 3 38.90 -40.73 -16.89
C LEU A 3 38.80 -40.28 -15.41
N PRO A 4 38.49 -39.00 -15.12
CA PRO A 4 38.54 -38.44 -13.77
C PRO A 4 37.32 -38.77 -12.90
N ARG A 5 37.41 -38.48 -11.60
CA ARG A 5 36.28 -38.52 -10.65
C ARG A 5 35.87 -37.12 -10.18
N LEU A 6 34.72 -36.71 -10.69
CA LEU A 6 33.59 -36.06 -10.01
C LEU A 6 33.82 -34.92 -8.99
N PHE A 7 33.11 -33.82 -9.28
CA PHE A 7 32.62 -32.80 -8.36
C PHE A 7 32.22 -33.31 -6.96
N ALA A 8 32.43 -32.47 -5.95
CA ALA A 8 31.73 -32.51 -4.67
C ALA A 8 31.15 -31.11 -4.36
N SER A 9 29.85 -31.06 -4.04
CA SER A 9 29.10 -29.82 -3.80
C SER A 9 29.21 -29.34 -2.36
N GLY A 10 29.14 -28.03 -2.14
CA GLY A 10 29.08 -27.42 -0.81
C GLY A 10 28.07 -26.27 -0.73
N LEU A 11 26.77 -26.59 -0.73
CA LEU A 11 25.75 -25.57 -0.45
C LEU A 11 25.81 -25.16 1.03
N VAL A 12 25.92 -23.86 1.28
CA VAL A 12 25.72 -23.28 2.62
C VAL A 12 24.22 -23.25 2.91
N LEU A 13 23.79 -23.90 4.00
CA LEU A 13 22.41 -23.85 4.45
C LEU A 13 22.11 -22.51 5.13
N LEU A 14 21.15 -21.76 4.58
CA LEU A 14 20.46 -20.69 5.31
C LEU A 14 19.52 -21.32 6.35
N ALA A 15 19.83 -21.11 7.63
CA ALA A 15 18.97 -21.53 8.73
C ALA A 15 17.82 -20.52 8.91
N VAL A 16 16.58 -20.96 8.72
CA VAL A 16 15.37 -20.21 9.06
C VAL A 16 14.75 -20.84 10.32
N PRO A 17 14.53 -20.09 11.42
CA PRO A 17 13.88 -20.61 12.60
C PRO A 17 12.43 -21.09 12.32
N PRO A 18 11.96 -22.18 12.94
CA PRO A 18 10.63 -22.72 12.68
C PRO A 18 9.52 -21.81 13.23
N ALA A 19 8.40 -21.77 12.51
CA ALA A 19 7.25 -20.94 12.86
C ALA A 19 6.50 -21.43 14.12
N VAL A 20 5.92 -20.49 14.87
CA VAL A 20 4.98 -20.79 15.96
C VAL A 20 3.64 -21.22 15.37
N ALA A 21 3.18 -22.42 15.71
CA ALA A 21 1.91 -22.95 15.24
C ALA A 21 0.74 -22.54 16.16
N ALA A 22 -0.21 -21.76 15.63
CA ALA A 22 -1.51 -21.55 16.27
C ALA A 22 -2.35 -22.84 16.19
N ARG A 23 -3.13 -23.14 17.24
CA ARG A 23 -3.82 -24.43 17.42
C ARG A 23 -5.24 -24.45 16.82
N ARG A 24 -5.76 -25.67 16.61
CA ARG A 24 -7.07 -25.98 16.01
C ARG A 24 -8.08 -26.51 17.04
N GLY A 25 -9.34 -26.10 16.89
CA GLY A 25 -10.55 -26.51 17.64
C GLY A 25 -11.56 -25.35 17.57
N GLY A 26 -12.89 -25.50 17.44
CA GLY A 26 -13.81 -26.65 17.56
C GLY A 26 -14.90 -26.31 18.60
N GLY A 27 -16.19 -26.66 18.48
CA GLY A 27 -16.95 -27.35 17.43
C GLY A 27 -18.32 -27.79 17.97
N GLY A 28 -19.41 -27.62 17.20
CA GLY A 28 -20.82 -27.75 17.67
C GLY A 28 -21.32 -26.52 18.44
N GLY A 29 -22.62 -26.22 18.56
CA GLY A 29 -23.83 -26.88 18.04
C GLY A 29 -25.07 -26.51 18.89
N ASP A 30 -26.33 -26.59 18.47
CA ASP A 30 -27.00 -26.89 17.17
C ASP A 30 -28.46 -26.31 17.24
N SER A 31 -29.33 -26.56 16.22
CA SER A 31 -30.79 -26.24 16.09
C SER A 31 -31.23 -24.74 16.05
N ASP A 32 -32.39 -24.30 15.55
CA ASP A 32 -33.39 -24.70 14.51
C ASP A 32 -34.39 -23.50 14.35
N THR A 33 -35.36 -23.31 13.42
CA THR A 33 -36.00 -24.08 12.31
C THR A 33 -36.32 -23.14 11.12
N SER A 34 -36.57 -23.69 9.91
CA SER A 34 -37.59 -23.34 8.86
C SER A 34 -37.98 -21.87 8.54
N SER A 35 -38.27 -21.45 7.29
CA SER A 35 -38.87 -22.21 6.16
C SER A 35 -38.61 -21.60 4.75
N ASP A 36 -38.30 -22.47 3.79
CA ASP A 36 -38.78 -22.60 2.39
C ASP A 36 -38.90 -21.39 1.44
N GLY A 37 -38.33 -21.54 0.21
CA GLY A 37 -38.51 -20.60 -0.91
C GLY A 37 -37.54 -20.83 -2.08
N ASP A 38 -37.83 -21.77 -2.98
CA ASP A 38 -36.90 -22.28 -4.02
C ASP A 38 -36.40 -21.25 -5.06
N GLY A 39 -35.14 -21.39 -5.47
CA GLY A 39 -34.53 -20.59 -6.55
C GLY A 39 -33.16 -21.14 -6.99
N ALA A 40 -33.15 -22.14 -7.88
CA ALA A 40 -31.97 -22.95 -8.15
C ALA A 40 -30.76 -22.20 -8.78
N SER A 41 -29.57 -22.44 -8.22
CA SER A 41 -28.28 -22.40 -8.92
C SER A 41 -27.29 -23.34 -8.22
N SER A 42 -26.45 -24.02 -8.99
CA SER A 42 -25.63 -25.13 -8.49
C SER A 42 -24.48 -24.67 -7.59
N SER A 43 -24.51 -25.07 -6.33
CA SER A 43 -23.43 -24.91 -5.35
C SER A 43 -22.87 -26.28 -4.94
N ASP A 44 -21.65 -26.60 -5.37
CA ASP A 44 -20.85 -27.73 -4.88
C ASP A 44 -19.35 -27.32 -4.93
N PRO A 45 -18.48 -27.84 -4.04
CA PRO A 45 -17.98 -26.92 -3.02
C PRO A 45 -16.46 -27.02 -2.79
N GLU A 46 -15.67 -26.11 -3.36
CA GLU A 46 -14.22 -26.10 -3.17
C GLU A 46 -13.59 -24.70 -3.06
N GLY A 47 -12.83 -24.48 -1.99
CA GLY A 47 -11.58 -23.71 -2.06
C GLY A 47 -11.64 -22.19 -2.25
N THR A 48 -12.63 -21.45 -1.72
CA THR A 48 -12.61 -19.97 -1.77
C THR A 48 -11.39 -19.39 -1.03
N SER A 49 -10.34 -19.05 -1.78
CA SER A 49 -9.10 -18.51 -1.23
C SER A 49 -9.30 -17.11 -0.66
N THR A 50 -9.07 -16.93 0.64
CA THR A 50 -9.08 -15.63 1.32
C THR A 50 -7.81 -14.82 1.04
N ILE A 51 -7.54 -14.54 -0.24
CA ILE A 51 -6.63 -13.47 -0.66
C ILE A 51 -7.39 -12.15 -0.46
N GLY A 52 -7.22 -11.56 0.72
CA GLY A 52 -8.18 -10.61 1.29
C GLY A 52 -8.22 -9.21 0.65
N GLY A 53 -9.45 -8.79 0.33
CA GLY A 53 -10.02 -7.49 0.73
C GLY A 53 -9.20 -6.22 0.48
N SER A 54 -9.37 -5.61 -0.70
CA SER A 54 -8.98 -4.24 -1.08
C SER A 54 -7.85 -3.56 -0.27
N LYS A 55 -6.59 -3.78 -0.66
CA LYS A 55 -5.42 -3.02 -0.18
C LYS A 55 -5.42 -1.57 -0.71
N ARG A 56 -6.31 -0.72 -0.19
CA ARG A 56 -6.59 0.66 -0.67
C ARG A 56 -5.45 1.69 -0.49
N SER A 57 -4.22 1.27 -0.19
CA SER A 57 -3.03 2.12 -0.31
C SER A 57 -2.62 2.30 -1.78
N CYS A 58 -2.68 1.21 -2.58
CA CYS A 58 -2.42 1.22 -4.02
C CYS A 58 -3.38 2.20 -4.75
N PRO A 59 -2.87 3.20 -5.50
CA PRO A 59 -3.69 4.16 -6.24
C PRO A 59 -4.51 3.52 -7.36
N LEU A 60 -5.69 4.08 -7.65
CA LEU A 60 -6.70 3.43 -8.51
C LEU A 60 -6.24 3.21 -9.96
N ASN A 61 -5.40 4.10 -10.49
CA ASN A 61 -4.77 3.95 -11.80
C ASN A 61 -3.88 2.70 -11.88
N ALA A 62 -3.13 2.39 -10.81
CA ALA A 62 -2.30 1.20 -10.69
C ALA A 62 -3.09 -0.04 -10.27
N TYR A 63 -4.07 0.09 -9.36
CA TYR A 63 -4.82 -1.02 -8.78
C TYR A 63 -5.40 -1.97 -9.85
N ASN A 64 -5.98 -1.40 -10.92
CA ASN A 64 -6.58 -2.11 -12.04
C ASN A 64 -5.59 -2.99 -12.84
N TRP A 65 -4.29 -2.80 -12.67
CA TRP A 65 -3.23 -3.63 -13.27
C TRP A 65 -2.65 -4.67 -12.30
N THR A 66 -3.06 -4.65 -11.03
CA THR A 66 -2.59 -5.61 -10.02
C THR A 66 -3.41 -6.90 -10.03
N SER A 67 -2.79 -7.99 -9.59
CA SER A 67 -3.38 -9.32 -9.40
C SER A 67 -4.65 -9.28 -8.52
N ASN A 68 -4.75 -8.31 -7.59
CA ASN A 68 -5.94 -8.07 -6.76
C ASN A 68 -7.18 -7.61 -7.57
N ALA A 69 -6.98 -6.94 -8.71
CA ALA A 69 -8.05 -6.42 -9.57
C ALA A 69 -8.32 -7.32 -10.77
N VAL A 70 -7.27 -7.85 -11.41
CA VAL A 70 -7.42 -8.73 -12.59
C VAL A 70 -7.74 -10.18 -12.24
N GLY A 71 -7.66 -10.56 -10.96
CA GLY A 71 -8.09 -11.87 -10.45
C GLY A 71 -7.23 -13.03 -10.96
N GLY A 72 -5.92 -13.03 -10.65
CA GLY A 72 -5.04 -14.08 -11.14
C GLY A 72 -3.59 -14.02 -10.66
N ASN A 73 -2.68 -14.47 -11.52
CA ASN A 73 -1.24 -14.56 -11.24
C ASN A 73 -0.59 -13.18 -10.97
N PRO A 74 0.54 -13.13 -10.22
CA PRO A 74 1.30 -11.91 -9.98
C PRO A 74 1.67 -11.12 -11.24
N THR A 75 1.23 -9.85 -11.32
CA THR A 75 1.55 -8.98 -12.46
C THR A 75 2.84 -8.19 -12.19
N THR A 76 3.41 -7.58 -13.23
CA THR A 76 4.55 -6.64 -13.09
C THR A 76 4.17 -5.37 -12.33
N TYR A 77 2.89 -5.04 -12.24
CA TYR A 77 2.38 -3.80 -11.64
C TYR A 77 1.94 -3.95 -10.18
N ASP A 78 1.98 -5.16 -9.62
CA ASP A 78 1.60 -5.43 -8.23
C ASP A 78 2.40 -4.63 -7.19
N GLY A 79 3.60 -4.18 -7.54
CA GLY A 79 4.46 -3.36 -6.69
C GLY A 79 4.89 -4.05 -5.38
N SER A 80 5.41 -3.24 -4.46
CA SER A 80 5.92 -3.65 -3.17
C SER A 80 5.28 -2.85 -2.05
N TYR A 81 4.87 -3.53 -0.99
CA TYR A 81 4.30 -2.93 0.20
C TYR A 81 5.34 -2.79 1.31
N PHE A 82 5.23 -1.72 2.09
CA PHE A 82 6.09 -1.43 3.24
C PHE A 82 5.22 -1.11 4.46
N GLN A 83 5.48 -1.76 5.59
CA GLN A 83 4.79 -1.54 6.86
C GLN A 83 5.72 -0.96 7.92
N GLY A 84 5.21 -0.05 8.75
CA GLY A 84 6.05 0.62 9.75
C GLY A 84 5.30 1.60 10.62
N GLU A 85 6.07 2.37 11.39
CA GLU A 85 5.54 3.47 12.21
C GLU A 85 5.58 4.78 11.44
N ALA A 86 4.58 5.62 11.70
CA ALA A 86 4.54 7.00 11.22
C ALA A 86 4.27 7.98 12.36
N PHE A 87 4.68 9.23 12.20
CA PHE A 87 4.40 10.31 13.14
C PHE A 87 3.86 11.51 12.38
N LEU A 88 2.76 12.08 12.85
CA LEU A 88 2.19 13.34 12.36
C LEU A 88 2.41 14.41 13.44
N HIS A 89 3.26 15.39 13.14
CA HIS A 89 3.46 16.59 13.94
C HIS A 89 2.72 17.77 13.29
N TRP A 90 2.11 18.64 14.10
CA TRP A 90 1.43 19.86 13.62
C TRP A 90 1.71 21.07 14.51
N GLN A 91 1.61 22.24 13.89
CA GLN A 91 1.63 23.56 14.51
C GLN A 91 0.60 24.47 13.83
N PHE A 92 -0.35 25.01 14.61
CA PHE A 92 -1.29 26.00 14.11
C PHE A 92 -0.59 27.35 13.87
N THR A 93 -0.77 27.89 12.66
CA THR A 93 -0.21 29.16 12.18
C THR A 93 -1.23 30.29 12.21
N ALA A 94 -2.51 29.99 12.03
CA ALA A 94 -3.60 30.97 12.08
C ALA A 94 -4.92 30.36 12.61
N GLY A 95 -5.86 31.24 12.94
CA GLY A 95 -7.19 30.91 13.48
C GLY A 95 -7.19 30.73 15.01
N LYS A 96 -8.27 31.18 15.64
CA LYS A 96 -8.38 31.23 17.10
C LYS A 96 -8.18 29.86 17.75
N GLN A 97 -7.26 29.83 18.72
CA GLN A 97 -6.48 28.66 19.08
C GLN A 97 -7.31 27.42 19.43
N CYS A 98 -7.18 26.40 18.59
CA CYS A 98 -7.29 25.01 19.02
C CYS A 98 -6.33 24.78 20.20
N ARG A 99 -6.85 24.27 21.32
CA ARG A 99 -6.17 24.30 22.64
C ARG A 99 -4.78 23.65 22.64
N ASN A 100 -4.58 22.65 21.76
CA ASN A 100 -3.29 22.04 21.50
C ASN A 100 -2.69 22.65 20.22
N GLY A 101 -2.24 23.90 20.34
CA GLY A 101 -1.69 24.72 19.24
C GLY A 101 -0.48 24.11 18.54
N THR A 102 0.21 23.19 19.22
CA THR A 102 1.20 22.26 18.67
C THR A 102 0.90 20.86 19.20
N GLY A 103 1.22 19.82 18.43
CA GLY A 103 1.10 18.45 18.91
C GLY A 103 1.78 17.43 18.01
N SER A 104 1.84 16.18 18.47
CA SER A 104 2.34 15.05 17.69
C SER A 104 1.54 13.80 18.02
N VAL A 105 1.38 12.90 17.05
CA VAL A 105 0.67 11.63 17.20
C VAL A 105 1.41 10.50 16.50
N ARG A 106 1.59 9.37 17.21
CA ARG A 106 2.06 8.11 16.62
C ARG A 106 0.94 7.46 15.82
N MET A 107 1.31 6.91 14.68
CA MET A 107 0.45 6.19 13.75
C MET A 107 1.13 4.88 13.35
N LEU A 108 0.35 3.88 12.95
CA LEU A 108 0.87 2.83 12.08
C LEU A 108 0.63 3.22 10.63
N GLY A 109 1.55 2.85 9.76
CA GLY A 109 1.55 3.24 8.36
C GLY A 109 1.78 2.07 7.41
N TYR A 110 1.18 2.17 6.23
CA TYR A 110 1.34 1.21 5.14
C TYR A 110 1.50 1.96 3.83
N ALA A 111 2.64 1.75 3.18
CA ALA A 111 2.94 2.27 1.86
C ALA A 111 2.88 1.17 0.81
N TRP A 112 2.52 1.54 -0.40
CA TRP A 112 2.70 0.76 -1.62
C TRP A 112 3.56 1.56 -2.58
N VAL A 113 4.54 0.91 -3.20
CA VAL A 113 5.46 1.51 -4.18
C VAL A 113 5.55 0.59 -5.40
N GLY A 114 5.12 1.08 -6.56
CA GLY A 114 5.00 0.29 -7.78
C GLY A 114 5.33 1.06 -9.07
N PRO A 115 5.46 0.36 -10.21
CA PRO A 115 5.72 0.98 -11.50
C PRO A 115 4.46 1.66 -12.04
N GLN A 116 4.67 2.71 -12.84
CA GLN A 116 3.61 3.36 -13.59
C GLN A 116 3.02 2.40 -14.66
N PRO A 117 1.70 2.13 -14.67
CA PRO A 117 1.07 1.36 -15.75
C PRO A 117 0.99 2.17 -17.06
N PRO A 118 0.93 1.50 -18.22
CA PRO A 118 0.93 2.18 -19.53
C PRO A 118 -0.42 2.85 -19.88
N TYR A 119 -1.49 2.58 -19.13
CA TYR A 119 -2.80 3.18 -19.32
C TYR A 119 -3.59 3.21 -17.99
N PRO A 120 -4.42 4.23 -17.67
CA PRO A 120 -4.63 5.46 -18.44
C PRO A 120 -3.36 6.30 -18.58
N THR A 121 -3.21 6.92 -19.76
CA THR A 121 -2.10 7.82 -20.06
C THR A 121 -2.30 9.17 -19.37
N GLY A 122 -1.19 9.87 -19.13
CA GLY A 122 -1.15 11.17 -18.45
C GLY A 122 -0.04 11.25 -17.40
N PRO A 123 0.04 10.29 -16.45
CA PRO A 123 1.16 10.19 -15.51
C PRO A 123 2.49 9.90 -16.20
N THR A 124 3.55 10.41 -15.60
CA THR A 124 4.93 10.44 -16.08
C THR A 124 5.95 10.07 -15.00
N ASN A 125 5.53 10.06 -13.72
CA ASN A 125 6.36 9.69 -12.59
C ASN A 125 7.10 8.34 -12.78
N PRO A 126 8.39 8.24 -12.37
CA PRO A 126 9.20 7.03 -12.53
C PRO A 126 8.76 5.88 -11.61
N LEU A 127 8.04 6.19 -10.54
CA LEU A 127 7.35 5.24 -9.66
C LEU A 127 6.10 5.89 -9.08
N ILE A 128 5.13 5.10 -8.64
CA ILE A 128 3.96 5.57 -7.91
C ILE A 128 4.12 5.19 -6.44
N ILE A 129 3.84 6.13 -5.53
CA ILE A 129 3.70 5.87 -4.10
C ILE A 129 2.22 6.04 -3.71
N GLY A 130 1.69 5.08 -2.97
CA GLY A 130 0.40 5.16 -2.30
C GLY A 130 0.56 4.89 -0.81
N PHE A 131 0.44 5.91 0.03
CA PHE A 131 0.67 5.87 1.47
C PHE A 131 -0.62 6.10 2.27
N LYS A 132 -0.77 5.34 3.35
CA LYS A 132 -1.79 5.52 4.38
C LYS A 132 -1.19 5.41 5.78
N ALA A 133 -1.70 6.19 6.73
CA ALA A 133 -1.40 6.00 8.15
C ALA A 133 -2.57 6.42 9.04
N TRP A 134 -2.77 5.69 10.14
CA TRP A 134 -3.88 5.87 11.10
C TRP A 134 -3.36 5.92 12.53
N GLN A 135 -3.99 6.74 13.38
CA GLN A 135 -3.67 6.77 14.81
C GLN A 135 -4.04 5.45 15.47
N THR A 136 -3.08 4.82 16.15
CA THR A 136 -3.33 3.65 17.00
C THR A 136 -2.28 3.51 18.09
N ASN A 137 -2.68 2.87 19.19
CA ASN A 137 -1.81 2.47 20.29
C ASN A 137 -1.24 1.06 20.09
N GLU A 138 -1.66 0.34 19.05
CA GLU A 138 -1.18 -1.01 18.74
C GLU A 138 0.31 -1.05 18.38
N ALA A 139 0.94 -2.18 18.68
CA ALA A 139 2.31 -2.48 18.29
C ALA A 139 2.41 -2.81 16.79
N LEU A 140 3.57 -2.63 16.17
CA LEU A 140 3.77 -2.84 14.73
C LEU A 140 3.53 -4.30 14.30
N GLU A 141 3.78 -5.25 15.20
CA GLU A 141 3.53 -6.67 15.00
C GLU A 141 2.03 -6.99 14.80
N ASN A 142 1.16 -6.16 15.39
CA ASN A 142 -0.30 -6.29 15.30
C ASN A 142 -0.89 -5.57 14.08
N ILE A 143 -0.07 -4.93 13.22
CA ILE A 143 -0.58 -4.09 12.12
C ILE A 143 -1.56 -4.86 11.22
N THR A 144 -1.37 -6.17 11.02
CA THR A 144 -2.27 -7.04 10.24
C THR A 144 -3.70 -7.15 10.78
N PHE A 145 -3.95 -6.86 12.06
CA PHE A 145 -5.29 -6.82 12.65
C PHE A 145 -5.94 -5.43 12.55
N SER A 146 -5.16 -4.36 12.35
CA SER A 146 -5.73 -3.02 12.13
C SER A 146 -6.38 -2.81 10.76
N TYR A 147 -6.38 -3.84 9.90
CA TYR A 147 -7.00 -3.83 8.57
C TYR A 147 -8.52 -4.00 8.59
N ASP A 148 -9.13 -4.44 9.69
CA ASP A 148 -10.60 -4.63 9.75
C ASP A 148 -11.34 -3.31 9.45
N PHE A 149 -10.79 -2.17 9.87
CA PHE A 149 -11.28 -0.81 9.55
C PHE A 149 -11.22 -0.43 8.06
N LEU A 150 -10.58 -1.24 7.18
CA LEU A 150 -10.52 -1.00 5.74
C LEU A 150 -11.60 -1.79 4.96
N ASN A 151 -12.34 -2.71 5.60
CA ASN A 151 -13.09 -3.76 4.90
C ASN A 151 -14.50 -4.05 5.45
N ASP A 152 -15.15 -3.07 6.09
CA ASP A 152 -16.53 -3.19 6.61
C ASP A 152 -17.60 -2.72 5.60
N GLY A 153 -18.15 -3.65 4.82
CA GLY A 153 -19.52 -3.61 4.28
C GLY A 153 -19.93 -2.51 3.27
N LEU A 154 -21.25 -2.37 3.12
CA LEU A 154 -21.94 -1.41 2.24
C LEU A 154 -22.19 -0.04 2.88
N TYR A 155 -21.87 0.12 4.16
CA TYR A 155 -21.96 1.37 4.91
C TYR A 155 -20.55 1.88 5.17
N CYS A 156 -20.25 3.12 4.79
CA CYS A 156 -18.90 3.67 4.91
C CYS A 156 -18.43 3.67 6.37
N PRO A 157 -17.37 2.90 6.75
CA PRO A 157 -16.75 3.07 8.05
C PRO A 157 -16.12 4.46 8.13
N THR A 158 -16.25 5.14 9.26
CA THR A 158 -15.64 6.47 9.47
C THR A 158 -14.14 6.39 9.28
N GLU A 159 -13.59 7.26 8.43
CA GLU A 159 -12.23 7.17 7.90
C GLU A 159 -11.18 6.93 9.01
N PRO A 160 -10.51 5.77 9.04
CA PRO A 160 -9.56 5.45 10.10
C PRO A 160 -8.26 6.23 9.94
N ASP A 161 -7.83 6.45 8.70
CA ASP A 161 -6.60 7.16 8.30
C ASP A 161 -6.57 8.59 8.84
N LEU A 162 -5.44 9.03 9.39
CA LEU A 162 -5.13 10.45 9.56
C LEU A 162 -4.38 11.02 8.36
N VAL A 163 -3.73 10.16 7.56
CA VAL A 163 -2.99 10.54 6.37
C VAL A 163 -3.32 9.56 5.25
N LYS A 164 -3.73 10.08 4.10
CA LYS A 164 -3.76 9.37 2.82
C LYS A 164 -3.05 10.23 1.77
N VAL A 165 -2.07 9.68 1.07
CA VAL A 165 -1.34 10.38 -0.01
C VAL A 165 -1.07 9.42 -1.16
N GLN A 166 -1.44 9.81 -2.37
CA GLN A 166 -1.25 9.03 -3.60
C GLN A 166 -0.59 9.94 -4.64
N THR A 167 0.54 9.54 -5.21
CA THR A 167 1.38 10.43 -6.05
C THR A 167 0.90 10.57 -7.50
N SER A 168 -0.03 9.71 -7.91
CA SER A 168 -0.78 9.80 -9.16
C SER A 168 -2.23 9.42 -8.87
N ASP A 169 -3.18 10.06 -9.54
CA ASP A 169 -4.62 9.82 -9.39
C ASP A 169 -5.27 9.45 -10.73
N GLY A 170 -6.39 8.74 -10.71
CA GLY A 170 -7.04 8.20 -11.90
C GLY A 170 -8.56 8.21 -11.83
N TRP A 171 -9.20 8.84 -12.83
CA TRP A 171 -10.64 9.02 -12.90
C TRP A 171 -11.22 8.58 -14.25
N THR A 172 -12.54 8.42 -14.29
CA THR A 172 -13.28 8.29 -15.55
C THR A 172 -13.79 9.67 -15.95
N ASP A 173 -13.37 10.16 -17.12
CA ASP A 173 -13.86 11.39 -17.70
C ASP A 173 -15.28 11.22 -18.25
N TYR A 174 -16.28 11.48 -17.40
CA TYR A 174 -17.69 11.48 -17.80
C TYR A 174 -18.11 12.73 -18.60
N GLN A 175 -17.22 13.72 -18.79
CA GLN A 175 -17.49 14.92 -19.59
C GLN A 175 -16.99 14.78 -21.04
N ALA A 176 -16.00 13.93 -21.29
CA ALA A 176 -15.62 13.49 -22.63
C ALA A 176 -16.79 12.89 -23.41
N SER A 177 -16.83 13.14 -24.73
CA SER A 177 -17.98 12.85 -25.60
C SER A 177 -18.55 11.45 -25.43
N THR A 178 -19.87 11.35 -25.55
CA THR A 178 -20.60 10.07 -25.57
C THR A 178 -20.10 9.09 -26.62
N ASP A 179 -19.53 9.60 -27.72
CA ASP A 179 -19.02 8.82 -28.85
C ASP A 179 -17.71 8.09 -28.54
N ILE A 180 -17.00 8.49 -27.49
CA ILE A 180 -15.79 7.83 -27.00
C ILE A 180 -16.23 6.64 -26.13
N PRO A 181 -15.79 5.39 -26.38
CA PRO A 181 -16.13 4.25 -25.54
C PRO A 181 -15.75 4.49 -24.07
N ARG A 182 -16.52 3.95 -23.11
CA ARG A 182 -16.29 4.21 -21.67
C ARG A 182 -14.88 3.77 -21.22
N ALA A 183 -14.33 2.71 -21.80
CA ALA A 183 -12.96 2.29 -21.55
C ALA A 183 -11.94 3.40 -21.86
N ASP A 184 -12.10 4.05 -23.02
CA ASP A 184 -11.21 5.10 -23.53
C ASP A 184 -11.39 6.47 -22.84
N ARG A 185 -12.29 6.55 -21.86
CA ARG A 185 -12.48 7.73 -20.99
C ARG A 185 -11.72 7.64 -19.66
N ALA A 186 -10.98 6.58 -19.39
CA ALA A 186 -10.06 6.60 -18.25
C ALA A 186 -8.96 7.65 -18.48
N ARG A 187 -8.64 8.40 -17.43
CA ARG A 187 -7.61 9.44 -17.38
C ARG A 187 -6.83 9.29 -16.08
N ALA A 188 -5.60 9.76 -16.08
CA ALA A 188 -4.83 9.94 -14.85
C ALA A 188 -3.91 11.15 -14.97
N HIS A 189 -3.44 11.64 -13.83
CA HIS A 189 -2.40 12.66 -13.75
C HIS A 189 -1.47 12.35 -12.57
N ASP A 190 -0.32 13.02 -12.55
CA ASP A 190 0.55 13.02 -11.39
C ASP A 190 0.09 14.09 -10.41
N VAL A 191 -0.10 13.68 -9.15
CA VAL A 191 -0.47 14.54 -8.02
C VAL A 191 0.79 15.20 -7.42
N PHE A 192 1.92 14.50 -7.51
CA PHE A 192 3.25 15.01 -7.18
C PHE A 192 4.16 14.81 -8.38
N ASP A 193 4.95 15.81 -8.74
CA ASP A 193 6.10 15.65 -9.65
C ASP A 193 7.24 14.98 -8.88
N LEU A 194 7.63 13.74 -9.22
CA LEU A 194 8.62 12.93 -8.50
C LEU A 194 9.95 12.80 -9.27
N GLY A 195 11.00 13.38 -8.70
CA GLY A 195 12.39 13.10 -9.06
C GLY A 195 12.94 11.86 -8.34
N LEU A 196 13.87 11.16 -9.01
CA LEU A 196 14.75 10.15 -8.41
C LEU A 196 16.21 10.59 -8.55
N ALA A 197 17.01 10.34 -7.52
CA ALA A 197 18.44 10.62 -7.51
C ALA A 197 19.23 9.50 -6.81
N PRO A 198 20.49 9.25 -7.20
CA PRO A 198 21.34 8.28 -6.51
C PRO A 198 21.66 8.79 -5.11
N ASP A 199 21.58 7.90 -4.13
CA ASP A 199 22.04 8.16 -2.78
C ASP A 199 23.56 8.00 -2.73
N THR A 200 24.27 9.13 -2.66
CA THR A 200 25.75 9.16 -2.71
C THR A 200 26.42 8.59 -1.46
N GLU A 201 25.67 8.37 -0.38
CA GLU A 201 26.17 7.77 0.87
C GLU A 201 25.85 6.27 0.96
N ARG A 202 24.78 5.80 0.30
CA ARG A 202 24.28 4.43 0.36
C ARG A 202 24.00 3.86 -1.05
N PRO A 203 24.89 3.03 -1.63
CA PRO A 203 24.74 2.53 -3.01
C PRO A 203 23.54 1.60 -3.24
N ASP A 204 22.92 1.10 -2.16
CA ASP A 204 21.72 0.26 -2.13
C ASP A 204 20.39 1.05 -1.95
N SER A 205 20.48 2.38 -1.95
CA SER A 205 19.38 3.33 -1.74
C SER A 205 19.16 4.21 -2.98
N VAL A 206 17.92 4.64 -3.21
CA VAL A 206 17.58 5.72 -4.16
C VAL A 206 16.83 6.80 -3.39
N LEU A 207 17.28 8.04 -3.51
CA LEU A 207 16.58 9.20 -2.98
C LEU A 207 15.43 9.56 -3.91
N PHE A 208 14.31 9.99 -3.35
CA PHE A 208 13.22 10.59 -4.09
C PHE A 208 12.80 11.91 -3.47
N ASN A 209 12.40 12.85 -4.32
CA ASN A 209 11.88 14.15 -3.95
C ASN A 209 10.68 14.48 -4.82
N GLY A 210 9.72 15.22 -4.30
CA GLY A 210 8.63 15.73 -5.13
C GLY A 210 7.83 16.84 -4.49
N SER A 211 7.13 17.56 -5.35
CA SER A 211 6.26 18.67 -4.99
C SER A 211 4.88 18.45 -5.57
N LEU A 212 3.87 18.80 -4.79
CA LEU A 212 2.47 18.81 -5.19
C LEU A 212 2.28 19.60 -6.50
N VAL A 213 1.57 19.02 -7.48
CA VAL A 213 1.34 19.68 -8.77
C VAL A 213 0.23 20.75 -8.61
N PRO A 214 0.48 22.01 -9.03
CA PRO A 214 -0.51 23.08 -8.93
C PRO A 214 -1.62 22.96 -9.99
N ASP A 215 -2.77 23.59 -9.74
CA ASP A 215 -3.87 23.78 -10.70
C ASP A 215 -4.46 22.51 -11.36
N LEU A 216 -4.26 21.33 -10.75
CA LEU A 216 -4.75 20.04 -11.21
C LEU A 216 -6.25 20.03 -11.50
N LYS A 217 -6.63 19.46 -12.64
CA LYS A 217 -8.02 19.35 -13.13
C LYS A 217 -8.28 17.92 -13.61
N PRO A 218 -9.14 17.14 -12.90
CA PRO A 218 -9.81 17.49 -11.66
C PRO A 218 -8.82 17.68 -10.49
N GLU A 219 -9.25 18.44 -9.49
CA GLU A 219 -8.59 18.49 -8.18
C GLU A 219 -8.49 17.05 -7.62
N PRO A 220 -7.34 16.63 -7.06
CA PRO A 220 -7.06 15.24 -6.63
C PRO A 220 -7.74 14.89 -5.30
N LYS A 221 -9.06 15.06 -5.25
CA LYS A 221 -9.91 14.81 -4.08
C LYS A 221 -9.83 13.34 -3.70
N TYR A 222 -9.73 13.09 -2.40
CA TYR A 222 -9.49 11.77 -1.82
C TYR A 222 -8.13 11.13 -2.17
N ALA A 223 -7.32 11.66 -3.09
CA ALA A 223 -5.96 11.16 -3.36
C ALA A 223 -4.93 11.71 -2.35
N VAL A 224 -5.12 12.97 -1.92
CA VAL A 224 -4.39 13.60 -0.80
C VAL A 224 -5.38 14.06 0.26
N GLU A 225 -5.15 13.61 1.50
CA GLU A 225 -5.94 13.99 2.68
C GLU A 225 -5.08 13.93 3.94
N ILE A 226 -5.01 15.06 4.65
CA ILE A 226 -4.33 15.20 5.94
C ILE A 226 -5.37 15.61 6.99
N LEU A 227 -5.62 14.73 7.95
CA LEU A 227 -6.53 14.96 9.08
C LEU A 227 -5.71 15.13 10.38
N LEU A 228 -5.92 16.23 11.10
CA LEU A 228 -5.44 16.34 12.48
C LEU A 228 -6.37 15.55 13.42
N PRO A 229 -5.83 14.88 14.46
CA PRO A 229 -6.65 14.13 15.40
C PRO A 229 -7.62 15.05 16.15
N ALA A 230 -8.78 14.51 16.56
CA ALA A 230 -9.82 15.25 17.28
C ALA A 230 -9.31 16.01 18.52
N SER A 231 -8.27 15.48 19.17
CA SER A 231 -7.56 16.09 20.31
C SER A 231 -6.79 17.38 19.97
N ALA A 232 -6.50 17.68 18.70
CA ALA A 232 -5.87 18.95 18.31
C ALA A 232 -6.74 20.15 18.70
N CYS A 233 -8.03 20.08 18.34
CA CYS A 233 -9.01 21.16 18.57
C CYS A 233 -10.00 20.90 19.70
N ASN A 234 -10.01 19.70 20.31
CA ASN A 234 -11.03 19.23 21.26
C ASN A 234 -12.46 19.28 20.68
N GLN A 235 -12.57 18.95 19.40
CA GLN A 235 -13.85 18.79 18.70
C GLN A 235 -14.18 17.29 18.60
N PRO A 236 -15.46 16.89 18.44
CA PRO A 236 -15.82 15.49 18.23
C PRO A 236 -15.34 14.97 16.86
N SER A 237 -15.13 15.86 15.88
CA SER A 237 -14.59 15.57 14.56
C SER A 237 -13.09 15.82 14.47
N ARG A 238 -12.41 15.05 13.60
CA ARG A 238 -11.07 15.36 13.11
C ARG A 238 -11.10 16.66 12.30
N LEU A 239 -10.01 17.42 12.29
CA LEU A 239 -9.88 18.61 11.43
C LEU A 239 -9.17 18.20 10.14
N SER A 240 -9.87 18.22 9.00
CA SER A 240 -9.20 18.09 7.70
C SER A 240 -8.49 19.39 7.37
N LEU A 241 -7.22 19.29 6.98
CA LEU A 241 -6.44 20.38 6.39
C LEU A 241 -6.60 20.41 4.86
N GLY A 242 -7.43 19.53 4.30
CA GLY A 242 -7.74 19.41 2.89
C GLY A 242 -6.54 19.03 2.02
N TYR A 243 -6.60 19.47 0.77
CA TYR A 243 -5.46 19.56 -0.12
C TYR A 243 -4.62 20.77 0.33
N ALA A 244 -3.46 20.52 0.95
CA ALA A 244 -2.55 21.56 1.40
C ALA A 244 -2.07 22.42 0.22
N GLU A 245 -2.09 23.76 0.37
CA GLU A 245 -1.70 24.70 -0.70
C GLU A 245 -0.25 24.49 -1.14
N VAL A 246 0.59 24.02 -0.23
CA VAL A 246 1.96 23.56 -0.47
C VAL A 246 2.17 22.24 0.28
N LEU A 247 2.57 21.19 -0.43
CA LEU A 247 2.99 19.91 0.15
C LEU A 247 4.21 19.37 -0.59
N ASN A 248 5.30 19.20 0.14
CA ASN A 248 6.52 18.59 -0.38
C ASN A 248 6.68 17.17 0.17
N MET A 249 7.19 16.27 -0.65
CA MET A 249 7.52 14.88 -0.33
C MET A 249 9.02 14.66 -0.54
N ALA A 250 9.66 13.90 0.35
CA ALA A 250 11.03 13.45 0.17
C ALA A 250 11.25 12.11 0.90
N GLY A 251 12.24 11.33 0.49
CA GLY A 251 12.52 10.06 1.13
C GLY A 251 13.66 9.28 0.51
N SER A 252 13.80 8.02 0.94
CA SER A 252 14.75 7.08 0.36
C SER A 252 14.20 5.66 0.35
N LEU A 253 14.39 4.96 -0.76
CA LEU A 253 13.93 3.60 -1.01
C LEU A 253 15.14 2.67 -1.16
N THR A 254 15.18 1.58 -0.39
CA THR A 254 16.11 0.46 -0.58
C THR A 254 15.35 -0.78 -1.04
N ASN A 255 16.04 -1.91 -1.22
CA ASN A 255 15.40 -3.21 -1.47
C ASN A 255 14.51 -3.69 -0.32
N THR A 256 14.65 -3.15 0.91
CA THR A 256 13.99 -3.64 2.12
C THR A 256 13.36 -2.57 3.01
N THR A 257 13.60 -1.28 2.74
CA THR A 257 13.08 -0.15 3.54
C THR A 257 12.57 0.99 2.68
N LEU A 258 11.58 1.71 3.20
CA LEU A 258 11.07 2.97 2.66
C LEU A 258 11.03 4.02 3.76
N GLU A 259 11.88 5.03 3.65
CA GLU A 259 11.78 6.26 4.42
C GLU A 259 10.94 7.27 3.63
N LEU A 260 9.93 7.85 4.27
CA LEU A 260 9.06 8.88 3.69
C LEU A 260 8.93 10.06 4.66
N ARG A 261 9.05 11.28 4.12
CA ARG A 261 8.87 12.54 4.84
C ARG A 261 8.01 13.46 3.99
N MET A 262 7.01 14.10 4.60
CA MET A 262 6.12 15.03 3.92
C MET A 262 5.87 16.25 4.80
N ALA A 263 5.97 17.45 4.24
CA ALA A 263 5.78 18.69 4.98
C ALA A 263 5.02 19.73 4.15
N GLY A 264 4.11 20.45 4.80
CA GLY A 264 3.23 21.42 4.12
C GLY A 264 2.44 22.30 5.08
N GLU A 265 1.60 23.16 4.53
CA GLU A 265 0.61 23.97 5.27
C GLU A 265 -0.77 23.83 4.62
N GLY A 266 -1.79 23.59 5.44
CA GLY A 266 -3.18 23.43 4.99
C GLY A 266 -4.17 24.24 5.81
N SER A 267 -5.34 24.49 5.21
CA SER A 267 -6.45 25.24 5.80
C SER A 267 -7.55 24.30 6.28
N GLY A 268 -8.10 24.57 7.47
CA GLY A 268 -9.12 23.76 8.10
C GLY A 268 -10.44 23.72 7.32
N SER A 269 -11.06 22.53 7.24
CA SER A 269 -12.35 22.32 6.57
C SER A 269 -13.56 22.98 7.27
N TYR A 270 -13.39 23.48 8.50
CA TYR A 270 -14.39 24.25 9.23
C TYR A 270 -13.77 25.47 9.92
N SER A 271 -14.56 26.53 10.09
CA SER A 271 -14.16 27.70 10.86
C SER A 271 -14.27 27.46 12.38
N SER A 272 -13.41 28.14 13.12
CA SER A 272 -13.51 28.26 14.58
C SER A 272 -14.82 28.95 15.01
N ALA A 273 -15.15 28.87 16.30
CA ALA A 273 -16.33 29.54 16.87
C ALA A 273 -16.34 31.08 16.73
N THR A 274 -15.25 31.69 16.26
CA THR A 274 -15.15 33.13 15.92
C THR A 274 -15.12 33.40 14.41
N GLY A 275 -15.41 32.40 13.56
CA GLY A 275 -15.48 32.54 12.10
C GLY A 275 -14.13 32.41 11.37
N GLU A 276 -13.01 32.46 12.08
CA GLU A 276 -11.67 32.30 11.51
C GLU A 276 -11.40 30.83 11.14
N ILE A 277 -10.92 30.57 9.92
CA ILE A 277 -10.48 29.23 9.50
C ILE A 277 -9.10 28.93 10.12
N PRO A 278 -8.92 27.80 10.84
CA PRO A 278 -7.60 27.40 11.31
C PRO A 278 -6.64 27.12 10.15
N ARG A 279 -5.38 27.54 10.26
CA ARG A 279 -4.28 27.06 9.39
C ARG A 279 -3.26 26.32 10.23
N ALA A 280 -2.68 25.26 9.68
CA ALA A 280 -1.64 24.50 10.35
C ALA A 280 -0.55 24.03 9.38
N MET A 281 0.70 24.27 9.78
CA MET A 281 1.84 23.54 9.25
C MET A 281 1.87 22.14 9.83
N PHE A 282 2.29 21.17 9.02
CA PHE A 282 2.44 19.78 9.44
C PHE A 282 3.72 19.16 8.87
N ASN A 283 4.22 18.15 9.58
CA ASN A 283 5.33 17.30 9.15
C ASN A 283 4.95 15.85 9.47
N ILE A 284 5.05 14.97 8.48
CA ILE A 284 4.74 13.55 8.57
C ILE A 284 6.02 12.78 8.25
N THR A 285 6.43 11.88 9.15
CA THR A 285 7.52 10.94 8.90
C THR A 285 6.98 9.51 8.92
N PHE A 286 7.57 8.62 8.13
CA PHE A 286 7.29 7.18 8.12
C PHE A 286 8.58 6.40 7.83
N SER A 287 8.82 5.34 8.61
CA SER A 287 9.93 4.41 8.47
C SER A 287 9.36 3.01 8.25
N GLY A 288 9.31 2.58 6.99
CA GLY A 288 8.69 1.34 6.54
C GLY A 288 9.68 0.22 6.24
N THR A 289 9.28 -1.02 6.55
CA THR A 289 10.00 -2.26 6.24
C THR A 289 9.21 -3.08 5.21
N PHE A 290 9.89 -3.74 4.27
CA PHE A 290 9.28 -4.48 3.17
C PHE A 290 8.42 -5.65 3.67
N ASP A 291 7.11 -5.60 3.38
CA ASP A 291 6.16 -6.66 3.70
C ASP A 291 6.23 -7.76 2.63
N SER A 292 7.13 -8.72 2.85
CA SER A 292 7.32 -9.88 2.00
C SER A 292 6.17 -10.91 2.04
N ARG A 293 5.17 -10.74 2.91
CA ARG A 293 3.96 -11.58 2.95
C ARG A 293 2.85 -11.03 2.06
N ASN A 294 2.72 -9.71 1.98
CA ASN A 294 1.67 -9.05 1.21
C ASN A 294 2.09 -8.57 -0.19
N SER A 295 3.38 -8.55 -0.49
CA SER A 295 3.93 -8.10 -1.79
C SER A 295 4.22 -9.28 -2.71
N THR A 296 3.68 -9.28 -3.93
CA THR A 296 4.05 -10.28 -4.95
C THR A 296 5.36 -9.92 -5.67
N ARG A 297 5.75 -8.64 -5.66
CA ARG A 297 7.02 -8.13 -6.16
C ARG A 297 7.88 -7.54 -5.04
N ALA A 298 9.20 -7.62 -5.19
CA ALA A 298 10.16 -6.92 -4.35
C ALA A 298 10.84 -5.79 -5.16
N VAL A 299 11.22 -4.71 -4.48
CA VAL A 299 12.03 -3.63 -5.08
C VAL A 299 13.45 -4.13 -5.33
N ALA A 300 13.99 -3.79 -6.49
CA ALA A 300 15.37 -3.99 -6.87
C ALA A 300 15.98 -2.65 -7.33
N ILE A 301 16.80 -2.07 -6.46
CA ILE A 301 17.59 -0.85 -6.66
C ILE A 301 18.87 -1.15 -7.47
N LYS A 302 19.16 -0.30 -8.46
CA LYS A 302 20.38 -0.31 -9.27
C LYS A 302 20.75 1.11 -9.72
N GLN A 303 21.41 1.88 -8.86
CA GLN A 303 21.77 3.28 -9.13
C GLN A 303 22.55 3.50 -10.44
N ASP A 304 23.32 2.50 -10.87
CA ASP A 304 24.19 2.49 -12.04
C ASP A 304 23.45 2.25 -13.37
N THR A 305 22.14 1.97 -13.33
CA THR A 305 21.33 1.66 -14.51
C THR A 305 20.05 2.51 -14.57
N GLN A 306 19.43 2.57 -15.75
CA GLN A 306 18.09 3.14 -15.93
C GLN A 306 17.11 2.03 -16.39
N PRO A 307 15.94 1.87 -15.74
CA PRO A 307 15.48 2.61 -14.56
C PRO A 307 16.25 2.20 -13.28
N MET A 308 16.53 3.19 -12.41
CA MET A 308 17.25 2.97 -11.15
C MET A 308 16.48 2.14 -10.12
N VAL A 309 15.15 2.11 -10.25
CA VAL A 309 14.21 1.36 -9.42
C VAL A 309 13.48 0.37 -10.33
N SER A 310 13.41 -0.88 -9.94
CA SER A 310 12.75 -1.95 -10.69
C SER A 310 12.05 -2.93 -9.75
N TRP A 311 11.19 -3.81 -10.28
CA TRP A 311 10.43 -4.78 -9.49
C TRP A 311 10.68 -6.21 -9.99
N VAL A 312 11.05 -7.10 -9.07
CA VAL A 312 11.35 -8.52 -9.32
C VAL A 312 10.36 -9.42 -8.60
N ASP A 313 10.24 -10.69 -8.99
CA ASP A 313 9.36 -11.65 -8.30
C ASP A 313 9.75 -11.81 -6.82
N ASN A 314 8.80 -11.62 -5.89
CA ASN A 314 9.01 -11.97 -4.49
C ASN A 314 8.82 -13.49 -4.33
N GLY A 315 9.94 -14.23 -4.37
CA GLY A 315 9.95 -15.69 -4.23
C GLY A 315 9.33 -16.24 -2.95
N ALA A 316 9.05 -15.41 -1.93
CA ALA A 316 8.32 -15.82 -0.73
C ALA A 316 6.91 -16.38 -1.03
N MET A 317 6.23 -15.88 -2.07
CA MET A 317 4.88 -16.33 -2.41
C MET A 317 4.81 -17.69 -3.13
N ILE A 318 5.95 -18.28 -3.52
CA ILE A 318 6.00 -19.58 -4.22
C ILE A 318 5.70 -20.78 -3.28
N TYR A 319 5.52 -20.53 -1.97
CA TYR A 319 5.23 -21.56 -0.96
C TYR A 319 3.73 -21.77 -0.63
N GLY A 320 2.82 -21.29 -1.49
CA GLY A 320 1.45 -21.79 -1.53
C GLY A 320 1.36 -23.18 -2.18
N SER A 321 1.34 -24.25 -1.35
CA SER A 321 1.06 -25.68 -1.63
C SER A 321 1.78 -26.40 -2.80
N VAL A 322 1.74 -25.88 -4.03
CA VAL A 322 2.09 -26.58 -5.27
C VAL A 322 3.59 -26.88 -5.39
N SER A 323 4.46 -25.96 -4.96
CA SER A 323 5.93 -26.13 -5.08
C SER A 323 6.47 -27.33 -4.28
N TRP A 324 5.88 -27.63 -3.11
CA TRP A 324 6.26 -28.79 -2.31
C TRP A 324 5.78 -30.10 -2.93
N LEU A 325 4.53 -30.14 -3.44
CA LEU A 325 4.00 -31.30 -4.15
C LEU A 325 4.79 -31.60 -5.43
N LEU A 326 5.17 -30.59 -6.21
CA LEU A 326 6.04 -30.76 -7.38
C LEU A 326 7.41 -31.31 -7.00
N LYS A 327 8.05 -30.80 -5.94
CA LYS A 327 9.34 -31.32 -5.45
C LYS A 327 9.23 -32.76 -4.95
N LEU A 328 8.16 -33.11 -4.22
CA LEU A 328 7.90 -34.49 -3.79
C LEU A 328 7.63 -35.42 -4.97
N MET A 329 6.85 -35.00 -5.98
CA MET A 329 6.61 -35.80 -7.17
C MET A 329 7.88 -35.99 -8.01
N PHE A 330 8.73 -34.97 -8.14
CA PHE A 330 10.04 -35.11 -8.82
C PHE A 330 10.97 -36.10 -8.07
N MET A 331 11.06 -35.98 -6.74
CA MET A 331 11.82 -36.91 -5.91
C MET A 331 11.29 -38.35 -6.01
N GLY A 332 9.97 -38.52 -5.99
CA GLY A 332 9.30 -39.81 -6.14
C GLY A 332 9.41 -40.42 -7.54
N TRP A 333 9.46 -39.59 -8.59
CA TRP A 333 9.75 -40.03 -9.95
C TRP A 333 11.20 -40.50 -10.09
N ILE A 334 12.17 -39.71 -9.63
CA ILE A 334 13.59 -40.10 -9.66
C ILE A 334 13.81 -41.40 -8.89
N ALA A 335 13.19 -41.56 -7.70
CA ALA A 335 13.25 -42.78 -6.92
C ALA A 335 12.64 -44.03 -7.61
N ARG A 336 11.82 -43.86 -8.65
CA ARG A 336 11.25 -44.97 -9.45
C ARG A 336 12.04 -45.30 -10.73
N PHE A 337 13.09 -44.54 -11.07
CA PHE A 337 13.95 -44.78 -12.23
C PHE A 337 15.41 -45.11 -11.86
N VAL A 338 15.70 -45.32 -10.58
CA VAL A 338 17.05 -45.62 -10.04
C VAL A 338 17.03 -46.88 -9.14
N CYS A 339 16.01 -47.74 -9.30
CA CYS A 339 15.89 -49.08 -8.70
C CYS A 339 15.61 -50.11 -9.79
#